data_AF-K2KVM5-F1
#
_entry.id   AF-K2KVM5-F1
#
_cell.length_a   1.000
_cell.length_b   1.000
_cell.length_c   1.000
_cell.angle_alpha   90.00
_cell.angle_beta   90.00
_cell.angle_gamma   90.00
#
_symmetry.space_group_name_H-M   'P 1'
#
loop_
_entity.id
_entity.type
_entity.pdbx_description
1 polymer ?
#
loop_
_entity_poly.entity_id
_entity_poly.type
_entity_poly.pdbx_seq_one_letter_code
_entity_poly.pdbx_strand_id
1 'polypeptide(L)'
;MINYPNLPNSALEITEQPEVKEITNELLKQLQNALKGNHQFSEQVELSLKGIVRILEVLLSLDFFKNANEIDSSLRNSIEWLSNAGESLKLKMKEYERFFNDFNTSMHANEQEVTNTLNANTENIKSEVKKLENQLIETTTRLLTSYQIFLNQAKENATTQINTNKTQSLEAINQAKTNANNEISNNQTQAVTNINEAKTTANNEISEKQMQAITNINQAKENATTQINANKQEVLNNITQEKQQATSEIIEAKNTIIIKTLIFLSLNKAC
;
A
#
# COMPACT_ATOMS: atom_id res chain seq x y z
N MET A 1 17.03 14.41 60.71
CA MET A 1 16.52 13.96 62.02
C MET A 1 16.16 15.22 62.78
N ILE A 2 14.86 15.53 62.86
CA ILE A 2 14.39 16.87 63.24
C ILE A 2 14.38 16.97 64.76
N ASN A 3 15.08 17.95 65.33
CA ASN A 3 15.20 18.14 66.77
C ASN A 3 14.56 19.48 67.18
N TYR A 4 13.24 19.47 67.39
CA TYR A 4 12.51 20.64 67.89
C TYR A 4 12.75 20.81 69.39
N PRO A 5 12.91 22.04 69.92
CA PRO A 5 12.89 22.27 71.35
C PRO A 5 11.52 21.91 71.94
N ASN A 6 11.51 21.26 73.11
CA ASN A 6 10.27 20.79 73.75
C ASN A 6 9.30 21.95 74.02
N LEU A 7 8.06 21.79 73.56
CA LEU A 7 6.92 22.60 74.00
C LEU A 7 6.64 22.35 75.50
N PRO A 8 6.10 23.33 76.24
CA PRO A 8 5.40 23.08 77.50
C PRO A 8 4.32 22.01 77.32
N ASN A 9 4.20 21.09 78.28
CA ASN A 9 3.55 19.79 78.10
C ASN A 9 2.03 19.82 77.78
N SER A 10 1.64 19.21 76.67
CA SER A 10 0.26 18.77 76.36
C SER A 10 0.23 17.71 75.23
N ALA A 11 -0.03 16.44 75.55
CA ALA A 11 -0.07 15.29 74.61
C ALA A 11 -1.49 15.08 73.98
N LEU A 12 -1.68 14.39 72.84
CA LEU A 12 -1.52 12.93 72.61
C LEU A 12 -1.34 12.53 71.11
N GLU A 13 -0.82 11.32 70.87
CA GLU A 13 -0.45 10.73 69.56
C GLU A 13 -1.57 9.94 68.85
N ILE A 14 -1.44 9.73 67.53
CA ILE A 14 -2.16 8.70 66.72
C ILE A 14 -1.22 8.12 65.63
N THR A 15 -1.32 6.82 65.33
CA THR A 15 -0.44 6.01 64.44
C THR A 15 -1.03 5.69 63.04
N GLU A 16 -0.45 4.73 62.29
CA GLU A 16 -0.08 4.82 60.85
C GLU A 16 -1.05 4.35 59.72
N GLN A 17 -0.59 4.69 58.49
CA GLN A 17 -0.84 4.29 57.07
C GLN A 17 -1.40 2.88 56.71
N PRO A 18 -1.72 2.53 55.41
CA PRO A 18 -1.21 3.02 54.09
C PRO A 18 -2.34 3.50 53.12
N GLU A 19 -2.20 3.73 51.79
CA GLU A 19 -1.16 3.41 50.77
C GLU A 19 -1.03 4.50 49.65
N VAL A 20 -0.96 4.18 48.34
CA VAL A 20 -0.43 5.08 47.28
C VAL A 20 -1.31 5.21 46.01
N LYS A 21 -1.66 6.46 45.61
CA LYS A 21 -1.80 6.83 44.16
C LYS A 21 -1.84 8.31 43.73
N GLU A 22 -1.38 9.30 44.53
CA GLU A 22 -1.39 10.72 44.07
C GLU A 22 -0.26 11.59 44.63
N ILE A 23 1.00 11.20 44.40
CA ILE A 23 2.19 11.70 45.11
C ILE A 23 2.31 13.24 45.11
N THR A 24 2.09 13.91 43.98
CA THR A 24 2.28 15.37 43.87
C THR A 24 1.20 16.17 44.62
N ASN A 25 -0.07 15.80 44.47
CA ASN A 25 -1.17 16.51 45.15
C ASN A 25 -1.20 16.19 46.64
N GLU A 26 -1.00 14.94 47.04
CA GLU A 26 -1.12 14.56 48.45
C GLU A 26 0.05 15.08 49.30
N LEU A 27 1.28 15.15 48.75
CA LEU A 27 2.40 15.80 49.44
C LEU A 27 2.18 17.31 49.60
N LEU A 28 1.73 18.00 48.55
CA LEU A 28 1.41 19.43 48.63
C LEU A 28 0.27 19.71 49.63
N LYS A 29 -0.74 18.84 49.67
CA LYS A 29 -1.87 18.88 50.60
C LYS A 29 -1.46 18.57 52.04
N GLN A 30 -0.53 17.63 52.26
CA GLN A 30 0.06 17.37 53.58
C GLN A 30 0.89 18.55 54.08
N LEU A 31 1.76 19.13 53.23
CA LEU A 31 2.48 20.38 53.54
C LEU A 31 1.52 21.52 53.86
N GLN A 32 0.49 21.73 53.04
CA GLN A 32 -0.52 22.77 53.26
C GLN A 32 -1.32 22.56 54.56
N ASN A 33 -1.62 21.31 54.92
CA ASN A 33 -2.31 20.98 56.17
C ASN A 33 -1.40 21.15 57.39
N ALA A 34 -0.12 20.74 57.31
CA ALA A 34 0.87 20.95 58.37
C ALA A 34 1.09 22.45 58.63
N LEU A 35 1.17 23.27 57.58
CA LEU A 35 1.26 24.72 57.68
C LEU A 35 -0.02 25.35 58.28
N LYS A 36 -1.21 24.84 57.94
CA LYS A 36 -2.49 25.30 58.51
C LYS A 36 -2.67 24.91 59.98
N GLY A 37 -2.16 23.75 60.41
CA GLY A 37 -2.28 23.27 61.78
C GLY A 37 -1.55 24.12 62.82
N ASN A 38 -0.60 24.96 62.39
CA ASN A 38 0.23 25.78 63.28
C ASN A 38 -0.51 27.00 63.89
N HIS A 39 -1.82 27.17 63.62
CA HIS A 39 -2.60 28.27 64.21
C HIS A 39 -2.61 28.23 65.74
N GLN A 40 -2.72 27.03 66.34
CA GLN A 40 -2.74 26.87 67.80
C GLN A 40 -1.46 27.40 68.45
N PHE A 41 -0.30 27.18 67.83
CA PHE A 41 0.97 27.71 68.34
C PHE A 41 1.01 29.24 68.29
N SER A 42 0.59 29.84 67.17
CA SER A 42 0.52 31.31 67.03
C SER A 42 -0.44 31.93 68.04
N GLU A 43 -1.63 31.34 68.22
CA GLU A 43 -2.66 31.80 69.17
C GLU A 43 -2.17 31.69 70.62
N GLN A 44 -1.50 30.60 70.99
CA GLN A 44 -0.96 30.40 72.34
C GLN A 44 0.21 31.33 72.66
N VAL A 45 1.08 31.61 71.68
CA VAL A 45 2.13 32.63 71.81
C VAL A 45 1.52 34.03 71.98
N GLU A 46 0.52 34.39 71.17
CA GLU A 46 -0.17 35.69 71.28
C GLU A 46 -0.86 35.86 72.63
N LEU A 47 -1.57 34.84 73.13
CA LEU A 47 -2.21 34.84 74.45
C LEU A 47 -1.18 34.97 75.58
N SER A 48 -0.05 34.26 75.50
CA SER A 48 1.03 34.33 76.48
C SER A 48 1.65 35.73 76.55
N LEU A 49 1.89 36.36 75.38
CA LEU A 49 2.42 37.72 75.29
C LEU A 49 1.41 38.75 75.82
N LYS A 50 0.10 38.60 75.52
CA LYS A 50 -0.97 39.43 76.12
C LYS A 50 -1.00 39.31 77.64
N GLY A 51 -0.78 38.12 78.19
CA GLY A 51 -0.65 37.90 79.64
C GLY A 51 0.51 38.68 80.25
N ILE A 52 1.70 38.64 79.62
CA ILE A 52 2.87 39.42 80.04
C ILE A 52 2.59 40.93 80.00
N VAL A 53 2.01 41.43 78.90
CA VAL A 53 1.61 42.85 78.78
C VAL A 53 0.64 43.23 79.89
N ARG A 54 -0.36 42.39 80.20
CA ARG A 54 -1.34 42.68 81.26
C ARG A 54 -0.72 42.73 82.66
N ILE A 55 0.27 41.89 82.95
CA ILE A 55 1.03 41.96 84.21
C ILE A 55 1.83 43.27 84.29
N LEU A 56 2.49 43.68 83.20
CA LEU A 56 3.20 44.95 83.14
C LEU A 56 2.28 46.17 83.31
N GLU A 57 1.10 46.16 82.67
CA GLU A 57 0.06 47.18 82.88
C GLU A 57 -0.38 47.25 84.35
N VAL A 58 -0.64 46.10 84.99
CA VAL A 58 -1.02 46.06 86.40
C VAL A 58 0.09 46.66 87.27
N LEU A 59 1.35 46.25 87.09
CA LEU A 59 2.50 46.78 87.83
C LEU A 59 2.67 48.30 87.67
N LEU A 60 2.42 48.84 86.47
CA LEU A 60 2.46 50.28 86.18
C LEU A 60 1.25 51.05 86.74
N SER A 61 0.10 50.38 86.91
CA SER A 61 -1.15 50.98 87.41
C SER A 61 -1.26 51.03 88.94
N LEU A 62 -0.30 50.45 89.67
CA LEU A 62 -0.31 50.44 91.14
C LEU A 62 -0.04 51.84 91.73
N ASP A 63 -1.12 52.56 92.06
CA ASP A 63 -1.10 53.84 92.78
C ASP A 63 -0.50 53.77 94.22
N PHE A 64 0.02 52.62 94.62
CA PHE A 64 0.59 52.30 95.93
C PHE A 64 1.67 53.31 96.39
N PHE A 65 2.41 53.89 95.44
CA PHE A 65 3.48 54.86 95.72
C PHE A 65 3.00 56.29 96.03
N LYS A 66 1.70 56.62 95.87
CA LYS A 66 1.22 58.00 96.04
C LYS A 66 0.87 58.40 97.48
N ASN A 67 0.65 57.45 98.39
CA ASN A 67 0.15 57.72 99.76
C ASN A 67 0.97 57.03 100.89
N ALA A 68 2.18 56.56 100.62
CA ALA A 68 3.00 55.80 101.58
C ALA A 68 3.81 56.70 102.54
N ASN A 69 3.13 57.46 103.42
CA ASN A 69 3.79 58.32 104.41
C ASN A 69 4.17 57.62 105.74
N GLU A 70 3.66 56.42 106.00
CA GLU A 70 4.09 55.57 107.13
C GLU A 70 4.30 54.12 106.65
N ILE A 71 5.40 53.49 107.08
CA ILE A 71 5.75 52.11 106.71
C ILE A 71 5.09 51.16 107.70
N ASP A 72 3.85 50.75 107.41
CA ASP A 72 3.27 49.55 108.02
C ASP A 72 3.94 48.29 107.44
N SER A 73 3.94 47.23 108.24
CA SER A 73 4.28 45.85 107.88
C SER A 73 3.65 45.39 106.56
N SER A 74 2.40 45.80 106.28
CA SER A 74 1.70 45.55 105.01
C SER A 74 2.47 46.11 103.80
N LEU A 75 2.97 47.35 103.89
CA LEU A 75 3.71 48.02 102.81
C LEU A 75 5.01 47.27 102.48
N ARG A 76 5.71 46.77 103.51
CA ARG A 76 6.93 45.98 103.36
C ARG A 76 6.66 44.66 102.65
N ASN A 77 5.59 43.96 103.04
CA ASN A 77 5.16 42.71 102.41
C ASN A 77 4.78 42.91 100.94
N SER A 78 4.14 44.03 100.59
CA SER A 78 3.82 44.36 99.19
C SER A 78 5.08 44.66 98.35
N ILE A 79 6.07 45.35 98.90
CA ILE A 79 7.36 45.61 98.21
C ILE A 79 8.10 44.29 97.97
N GLU A 80 8.14 43.40 98.95
CA GLU A 80 8.76 42.07 98.83
C GLU A 80 8.02 41.21 97.77
N TRP A 81 6.69 41.20 97.78
CA TRP A 81 5.88 40.53 96.75
C TRP A 81 6.14 41.10 95.35
N LEU A 82 6.21 42.43 95.19
CA LEU A 82 6.53 43.07 93.91
C LEU A 82 7.94 42.73 93.41
N SER A 83 8.92 42.67 94.31
CA SER A 83 10.28 42.25 93.96
C SER A 83 10.30 40.80 93.46
N ASN A 84 9.67 39.89 94.19
CA ASN A 84 9.57 38.47 93.83
C ASN A 84 8.79 38.25 92.51
N ALA A 85 7.72 39.02 92.28
CA ALA A 85 6.96 38.99 91.03
C ALA A 85 7.77 39.53 89.85
N GLY A 86 8.52 40.62 90.05
CA GLY A 86 9.41 41.21 89.03
C GLY A 86 10.58 40.29 88.65
N GLU A 87 11.18 39.61 89.63
CA GLU A 87 12.22 38.60 89.37
C GLU A 87 11.64 37.37 88.65
N SER A 88 10.47 36.89 89.06
CA SER A 88 9.77 35.79 88.38
C SER A 88 9.43 36.13 86.93
N LEU A 89 8.96 37.36 86.67
CA LEU A 89 8.71 37.85 85.31
C LEU A 89 10.00 37.95 84.49
N LYS A 90 11.07 38.47 85.06
CA LYS A 90 12.40 38.57 84.42
C LYS A 90 12.97 37.19 84.06
N LEU A 91 12.79 36.19 84.92
CA LEU A 91 13.13 34.81 84.61
C LEU A 91 12.28 34.28 83.45
N LYS A 92 10.96 34.52 83.48
CA LYS A 92 10.05 34.05 82.43
C LYS A 92 10.32 34.70 81.07
N MET A 93 10.67 35.98 81.03
CA MET A 93 11.10 36.68 79.81
C MET A 93 12.36 36.04 79.21
N LYS A 94 13.34 35.66 80.03
CA LYS A 94 14.56 34.95 79.58
C LYS A 94 14.29 33.53 79.06
N GLU A 95 13.30 32.83 79.62
CA GLU A 95 12.86 31.54 79.09
C GLU A 95 12.28 31.69 77.69
N TYR A 96 11.39 32.67 77.47
CA TYR A 96 10.83 32.96 76.15
C TYR A 96 11.88 33.46 75.16
N GLU A 97 12.80 34.32 75.57
CA GLU A 97 13.93 34.80 74.75
C GLU A 97 14.78 33.62 74.24
N ARG A 98 15.15 32.70 75.14
CA ARG A 98 15.86 31.47 74.76
C ARG A 98 15.03 30.60 73.81
N PHE A 99 13.76 30.36 74.14
CA PHE A 99 12.86 29.56 73.31
C PHE A 99 12.75 30.12 71.88
N PHE A 100 12.54 31.43 71.72
CA PHE A 100 12.44 32.05 70.39
C PHE A 100 13.77 31.99 69.62
N ASN A 101 14.91 32.11 70.29
CA ASN A 101 16.23 31.96 69.65
C ASN A 101 16.47 30.52 69.16
N ASP A 102 16.15 29.52 69.98
CA ASP A 102 16.28 28.10 69.63
C ASP A 102 15.28 27.71 68.52
N PHE A 103 14.04 28.22 68.59
CA PHE A 103 13.01 28.07 67.56
C PHE A 103 13.44 28.71 66.22
N ASN A 104 13.96 29.94 66.23
CA ASN A 104 14.40 30.62 65.01
C ASN A 104 15.60 29.90 64.36
N THR A 105 16.52 29.39 65.19
CA THR A 105 17.63 28.55 64.73
C THR A 105 17.12 27.26 64.07
N SER A 106 16.14 26.59 64.69
CA SER A 106 15.48 25.40 64.12
C SER A 106 14.75 25.73 62.81
N MET A 107 14.07 26.87 62.71
CA MET A 107 13.35 27.27 61.50
C MET A 107 14.28 27.56 60.32
N HIS A 108 15.40 28.25 60.53
CA HIS A 108 16.40 28.44 59.46
C HIS A 108 17.05 27.11 59.03
N ALA A 109 17.30 26.18 59.95
CA ALA A 109 17.79 24.84 59.60
C ALA A 109 16.76 24.07 58.74
N ASN A 110 15.48 24.12 59.11
CA ASN A 110 14.39 23.50 58.36
C ASN A 110 14.20 24.15 56.97
N GLU A 111 14.26 25.48 56.88
CA GLU A 111 14.21 26.24 55.63
C GLU A 111 15.33 25.81 54.67
N GLN A 112 16.56 25.64 55.18
CA GLN A 112 17.70 25.17 54.40
C GLN A 112 17.56 23.70 54.00
N GLU A 113 17.07 22.82 54.87
CA GLU A 113 16.82 21.40 54.55
C GLU A 113 15.76 21.25 53.45
N VAL A 114 14.63 21.96 53.58
CA VAL A 114 13.56 22.00 52.55
C VAL A 114 14.09 22.55 51.23
N THR A 115 14.86 23.63 51.25
CA THR A 115 15.46 24.24 50.05
C THR A 115 16.42 23.27 49.35
N ASN A 116 17.30 22.60 50.12
CA ASN A 116 18.24 21.63 49.59
C ASN A 116 17.52 20.41 48.97
N THR A 117 16.51 19.88 49.66
CA THR A 117 15.71 18.75 49.16
C THR A 117 14.93 19.12 47.90
N LEU A 118 14.34 20.32 47.82
CA LEU A 118 13.62 20.80 46.64
C LEU A 118 14.56 21.00 45.43
N ASN A 119 15.75 21.55 45.66
CA ASN A 119 16.77 21.70 44.61
C ASN A 119 17.28 20.34 44.10
N ALA A 120 17.56 19.40 44.99
CA ALA A 120 17.96 18.03 44.63
C ALA A 120 16.86 17.32 43.82
N ASN A 121 15.60 17.44 44.26
CA ASN A 121 14.45 16.88 43.52
C ASN A 121 14.28 17.53 42.15
N THR A 122 14.53 18.84 42.02
CA THR A 122 14.44 19.57 40.74
C THR A 122 15.45 19.03 39.72
N GLU A 123 16.72 18.85 40.10
CA GLU A 123 17.73 18.28 39.20
C GLU A 123 17.49 16.78 38.92
N ASN A 124 16.99 16.01 39.89
CA ASN A 124 16.59 14.61 39.68
C ASN A 124 15.47 14.48 38.64
N ILE A 125 14.40 15.28 38.75
CA ILE A 125 13.28 15.30 37.80
C ILE A 125 13.78 15.66 36.40
N LYS A 126 14.60 16.71 36.28
CA LYS A 126 15.21 17.16 35.03
C LYS A 126 16.10 16.07 34.37
N SER A 127 16.81 15.30 35.17
CA SER A 127 17.61 14.15 34.71
C SER A 127 16.73 13.03 34.14
N GLU A 128 15.69 12.62 34.87
CA GLU A 128 14.78 11.57 34.41
C GLU A 128 13.93 12.00 33.20
N VAL A 129 13.50 13.27 33.11
CA VAL A 129 12.86 13.80 31.89
C VAL A 129 13.80 13.68 30.69
N LYS A 130 15.06 14.11 30.80
CA LYS A 130 16.04 14.01 29.72
C LYS A 130 16.32 12.55 29.30
N LYS A 131 16.29 11.62 30.25
CA LYS A 131 16.42 10.18 30.00
C LYS A 131 15.22 9.62 29.23
N LEU A 132 14.00 10.03 29.59
CA LEU A 132 12.78 9.68 28.86
C LEU A 132 12.76 10.27 27.43
N GLU A 133 13.19 11.52 27.26
CA GLU A 133 13.37 12.16 25.94
C GLU A 133 14.33 11.34 25.06
N ASN A 134 15.49 10.94 25.58
CA ASN A 134 16.45 10.11 24.86
C ASN A 134 15.86 8.73 24.47
N GLN A 135 15.13 8.08 25.37
CA GLN A 135 14.47 6.79 25.09
C GLN A 135 13.38 6.92 24.02
N LEU A 136 12.62 8.03 24.01
CA LEU A 136 11.61 8.31 23.00
C LEU A 136 12.25 8.54 21.62
N ILE A 137 13.37 9.27 21.58
CA ILE A 137 14.16 9.50 20.35
C ILE A 137 14.73 8.18 19.82
N GLU A 138 15.32 7.33 20.67
CA GLU A 138 15.84 6.02 20.26
C GLU A 138 14.72 5.13 19.70
N THR A 139 13.60 5.03 20.42
CA THR A 139 12.44 4.22 20.01
C THR A 139 11.87 4.70 18.67
N THR A 140 11.72 6.01 18.49
CA THR A 140 11.23 6.61 17.23
C THR A 140 12.21 6.37 16.09
N THR A 141 13.52 6.50 16.33
CA THR A 141 14.57 6.25 15.33
C THR A 141 14.60 4.78 14.90
N ARG A 142 14.47 3.85 15.85
CA ARG A 142 14.41 2.41 15.57
C ARG A 142 13.16 2.06 14.77
N LEU A 143 12.00 2.60 15.14
CA LEU A 143 10.74 2.41 14.41
C LEU A 143 10.84 2.93 12.96
N LEU A 144 11.37 4.15 12.77
CA LEU A 144 11.59 4.74 11.43
C LEU A 144 12.53 3.87 10.58
N THR A 145 13.63 3.41 11.16
CA THR A 145 14.60 2.52 10.48
C THR A 145 13.95 1.20 10.08
N SER A 146 13.19 0.56 10.99
CA SER A 146 12.46 -0.68 10.68
C SER A 146 11.42 -0.48 9.57
N TYR A 147 10.69 0.64 9.57
CA TYR A 147 9.72 0.96 8.53
C TYR A 147 10.39 1.20 7.17
N GLN A 148 11.53 1.89 7.14
CA GLN A 148 12.30 2.11 5.92
C GLN A 148 12.85 0.79 5.33
N ILE A 149 13.31 -0.13 6.17
CA ILE A 149 13.75 -1.47 5.75
C ILE A 149 12.57 -2.25 5.15
N PHE A 150 11.43 -2.27 5.83
CA PHE A 150 10.21 -2.94 5.37
C PHE A 150 9.75 -2.42 3.99
N LEU A 151 9.68 -1.10 3.80
CA LEU A 151 9.31 -0.49 2.52
C LEU A 151 10.30 -0.83 1.39
N ASN A 152 11.60 -0.86 1.68
CA ASN A 152 12.62 -1.24 0.71
C ASN A 152 12.48 -2.71 0.29
N GLN A 153 12.29 -3.62 1.24
CA GLN A 153 12.05 -5.05 0.98
C GLN A 153 10.76 -5.27 0.17
N ALA A 154 9.66 -4.57 0.52
CA ALA A 154 8.42 -4.65 -0.23
C ALA A 154 8.58 -4.19 -1.70
N LYS A 155 9.34 -3.11 -1.93
CA LYS A 155 9.66 -2.60 -3.27
C LYS A 155 10.53 -3.56 -4.08
N GLU A 156 11.53 -4.17 -3.46
CA GLU A 156 12.43 -5.16 -4.09
C GLU A 156 11.66 -6.43 -4.47
N ASN A 157 10.84 -6.96 -3.57
CA ASN A 157 9.97 -8.11 -3.82
C ASN A 157 9.00 -7.84 -4.98
N ALA A 158 8.32 -6.69 -4.99
CA ALA A 158 7.41 -6.30 -6.07
C ALA A 158 8.14 -6.17 -7.42
N THR A 159 9.33 -5.55 -7.43
CA THR A 159 10.17 -5.42 -8.63
C THR A 159 10.60 -6.78 -9.17
N THR A 160 10.99 -7.70 -8.29
CA THR A 160 11.37 -9.07 -8.64
C THR A 160 10.20 -9.82 -9.27
N GLN A 161 9.01 -9.78 -8.65
CA GLN A 161 7.82 -10.45 -9.20
C GLN A 161 7.40 -9.87 -10.57
N ILE A 162 7.47 -8.54 -10.74
CA ILE A 162 7.18 -7.88 -12.02
C ILE A 162 8.14 -8.35 -13.11
N ASN A 163 9.44 -8.42 -12.81
CA ASN A 163 10.45 -8.88 -13.77
C ASN A 163 10.25 -10.36 -14.14
N THR A 164 9.99 -11.24 -13.17
CA THR A 164 9.67 -12.65 -13.42
C THR A 164 8.44 -12.81 -14.31
N ASN A 165 7.33 -12.14 -13.97
CA ASN A 165 6.09 -12.21 -14.75
C ASN A 165 6.28 -11.65 -16.17
N LYS A 166 7.08 -10.60 -16.33
CA LYS A 166 7.42 -10.01 -17.63
C LYS A 166 8.20 -10.98 -18.51
N THR A 167 9.20 -11.66 -17.96
CA THR A 167 9.97 -12.68 -18.69
C THR A 167 9.09 -13.85 -19.11
N GLN A 168 8.31 -14.42 -18.18
CA GLN A 168 7.37 -15.52 -18.49
C GLN A 168 6.34 -15.13 -19.56
N SER A 169 5.80 -13.91 -19.50
CA SER A 169 4.86 -13.41 -20.51
C SER A 169 5.51 -13.28 -21.88
N LEU A 170 6.76 -12.81 -21.94
CA LEU A 170 7.51 -12.67 -23.20
C LEU A 170 7.86 -14.04 -23.81
N GLU A 171 8.24 -15.01 -22.98
CA GLU A 171 8.47 -16.41 -23.40
C GLU A 171 7.20 -17.04 -23.96
N ALA A 172 6.07 -16.90 -23.26
CA ALA A 172 4.76 -17.39 -23.73
C ALA A 172 4.34 -16.77 -25.07
N ILE A 173 4.52 -15.44 -25.23
CA ILE A 173 4.26 -14.74 -26.50
C ILE A 173 5.17 -15.25 -27.63
N ASN A 174 6.46 -15.49 -27.36
CA ASN A 174 7.39 -16.03 -28.34
C ASN A 174 7.05 -17.47 -28.76
N GLN A 175 6.62 -18.31 -27.82
CA GLN A 175 6.12 -19.66 -28.11
C GLN A 175 4.85 -19.61 -28.97
N ALA A 176 3.85 -18.81 -28.57
CA ALA A 176 2.60 -18.65 -29.33
C ALA A 176 2.85 -18.14 -30.75
N LYS A 177 3.74 -17.14 -30.92
CA LYS A 177 4.16 -16.63 -32.23
C LYS A 177 4.85 -17.70 -33.08
N THR A 178 5.69 -18.54 -32.48
CA THR A 178 6.39 -19.63 -33.16
C THR A 178 5.41 -20.69 -33.65
N ASN A 179 4.45 -21.09 -32.81
CA ASN A 179 3.40 -22.04 -33.16
C ASN A 179 2.52 -21.51 -34.30
N ALA A 180 2.06 -20.26 -34.22
CA ALA A 180 1.27 -19.62 -35.27
C ALA A 180 2.04 -19.55 -36.61
N ASN A 181 3.33 -19.21 -36.59
CA ASN A 181 4.17 -19.23 -37.80
C ASN A 181 4.29 -20.64 -38.41
N ASN A 182 4.44 -21.67 -37.59
CA ASN A 182 4.51 -23.06 -38.05
C ASN A 182 3.18 -23.52 -38.68
N GLU A 183 2.04 -23.19 -38.06
CA GLU A 183 0.70 -23.46 -38.61
C GLU A 183 0.48 -22.74 -39.95
N ILE A 184 0.87 -21.46 -40.04
CA ILE A 184 0.79 -20.68 -41.29
C ILE A 184 1.65 -21.33 -42.39
N SER A 185 2.89 -21.74 -42.08
CA SER A 185 3.79 -22.38 -43.04
C SER A 185 3.25 -23.74 -43.53
N ASN A 186 2.71 -24.56 -42.63
CA ASN A 186 2.08 -25.83 -42.96
C ASN A 186 0.85 -25.62 -43.87
N ASN A 187 -0.02 -24.68 -43.52
CA ASN A 187 -1.21 -24.35 -44.31
C ASN A 187 -0.86 -23.78 -45.69
N GLN A 188 0.19 -22.96 -45.80
CA GLN A 188 0.71 -22.49 -47.09
C GLN A 188 1.21 -23.65 -47.95
N THR A 189 1.98 -24.57 -47.37
CA THR A 189 2.48 -25.77 -48.07
C THR A 189 1.33 -26.63 -48.58
N GLN A 190 0.32 -26.93 -47.72
CA GLN A 190 -0.85 -27.71 -48.12
C GLN A 190 -1.66 -27.02 -49.23
N ALA A 191 -1.87 -25.70 -49.15
CA ALA A 191 -2.57 -24.94 -50.18
C ALA A 191 -1.85 -25.01 -51.54
N VAL A 192 -0.52 -24.88 -51.55
CA VAL A 192 0.31 -25.01 -52.77
C VAL A 192 0.23 -26.42 -53.35
N THR A 193 0.29 -27.46 -52.52
CA THR A 193 0.12 -28.86 -52.94
C THR A 193 -1.26 -29.07 -53.59
N ASN A 194 -2.34 -28.67 -52.92
CA ASN A 194 -3.71 -28.81 -53.44
C ASN A 194 -3.89 -28.09 -54.80
N ILE A 195 -3.30 -26.90 -54.97
CA ILE A 195 -3.35 -26.15 -56.24
C ILE A 195 -2.58 -26.89 -57.35
N ASN A 196 -1.43 -27.47 -57.04
CA ASN A 196 -0.64 -28.23 -58.02
C ASN A 196 -1.32 -29.56 -58.42
N GLU A 197 -1.96 -30.25 -57.49
CA GLU A 197 -2.77 -31.44 -57.76
C GLU A 197 -3.96 -31.09 -58.66
N ALA A 198 -4.75 -30.07 -58.30
CA ALA A 198 -5.88 -29.61 -59.11
C ALA A 198 -5.45 -29.18 -60.53
N LYS A 199 -4.33 -28.45 -60.65
CA LYS A 199 -3.74 -28.07 -61.94
C LYS A 199 -3.31 -29.28 -62.78
N THR A 200 -2.74 -30.30 -62.14
CA THR A 200 -2.32 -31.55 -62.82
C THR A 200 -3.54 -32.31 -63.32
N THR A 201 -4.58 -32.46 -62.49
CA THR A 201 -5.85 -33.09 -62.88
C THR A 201 -6.50 -32.36 -64.06
N ALA A 202 -6.61 -31.03 -64.01
CA ALA A 202 -7.17 -30.24 -65.10
C ALA A 202 -6.36 -30.37 -66.41
N ASN A 203 -5.02 -30.40 -66.34
CA ASN A 203 -4.17 -30.63 -67.50
C ASN A 203 -4.36 -32.02 -68.11
N ASN A 204 -4.54 -33.05 -67.28
CA ASN A 204 -4.81 -34.42 -67.74
C ASN A 204 -6.17 -34.48 -68.45
N GLU A 205 -7.25 -33.94 -67.85
CA GLU A 205 -8.57 -33.88 -68.48
C GLU A 205 -8.57 -33.12 -69.82
N ILE A 206 -7.82 -32.01 -69.90
CA ILE A 206 -7.67 -31.23 -71.14
C ILE A 206 -6.96 -32.09 -72.20
N SER A 207 -5.90 -32.81 -71.82
CA SER A 207 -5.13 -33.68 -72.73
C SER A 207 -5.97 -34.85 -73.26
N GLU A 208 -6.78 -35.48 -72.40
CA GLU A 208 -7.73 -36.53 -72.79
C GLU A 208 -8.80 -36.00 -73.75
N LYS A 209 -9.41 -34.85 -73.43
CA LYS A 209 -10.42 -34.21 -74.30
C LYS A 209 -9.83 -33.79 -75.65
N GLN A 210 -8.59 -33.30 -75.69
CA GLN A 210 -7.86 -33.00 -76.93
C GLN A 210 -7.61 -34.27 -77.75
N MET A 211 -7.15 -35.35 -77.12
CA MET A 211 -6.93 -36.63 -77.79
C MET A 211 -8.23 -37.20 -78.38
N GLN A 212 -9.33 -37.19 -77.62
CA GLN A 212 -10.63 -37.65 -78.10
C GLN A 212 -11.15 -36.80 -79.27
N ALA A 213 -10.97 -35.47 -79.21
CA ALA A 213 -11.36 -34.58 -80.30
C ALA A 213 -10.56 -34.87 -81.59
N ILE A 214 -9.24 -35.09 -81.48
CA ILE A 214 -8.38 -35.46 -82.62
C ILE A 214 -8.81 -36.81 -83.21
N THR A 215 -9.07 -37.82 -82.38
CA THR A 215 -9.58 -39.14 -82.82
C THR A 215 -10.91 -39.00 -83.57
N ASN A 216 -11.86 -38.23 -83.03
CA ASN A 216 -13.15 -37.99 -83.68
C ASN A 216 -13.00 -37.30 -85.04
N ILE A 217 -12.11 -36.30 -85.15
CA ILE A 217 -11.82 -35.60 -86.42
C ILE A 217 -11.19 -36.55 -87.44
N ASN A 218 -10.24 -37.40 -87.03
CA ASN A 218 -9.62 -38.39 -87.91
C ASN A 218 -10.62 -39.42 -88.42
N GLN A 219 -11.48 -39.97 -87.54
CA GLN A 219 -12.53 -40.91 -87.96
C GLN A 219 -13.52 -40.26 -88.93
N ALA A 220 -13.94 -39.01 -88.68
CA ALA A 220 -14.80 -38.27 -89.60
C ALA A 220 -14.14 -38.04 -90.96
N LYS A 221 -12.84 -37.74 -90.98
CA LYS A 221 -12.03 -37.57 -92.20
C LYS A 221 -11.90 -38.87 -92.99
N GLU A 222 -11.67 -40.01 -92.33
CA GLU A 222 -11.61 -41.32 -92.97
C GLU A 222 -12.97 -41.73 -93.56
N ASN A 223 -14.05 -41.53 -92.81
CA ASN A 223 -15.42 -41.79 -93.27
C ASN A 223 -15.74 -40.94 -94.51
N ALA A 224 -15.44 -39.63 -94.48
CA ALA A 224 -15.64 -38.73 -95.61
C ALA A 224 -14.79 -39.12 -96.83
N THR A 225 -13.52 -39.51 -96.62
CA THR A 225 -12.62 -39.99 -97.69
C THR A 225 -13.16 -41.27 -98.33
N THR A 226 -13.68 -42.19 -97.52
CA THR A 226 -14.29 -43.45 -97.97
C THR A 226 -15.53 -43.17 -98.81
N GLN A 227 -16.42 -42.28 -98.36
CA GLN A 227 -17.61 -41.90 -99.12
C GLN A 227 -17.26 -41.19 -100.44
N ILE A 228 -16.27 -40.29 -100.44
CA ILE A 228 -15.78 -39.63 -101.66
C ILE A 228 -15.25 -40.66 -102.66
N ASN A 229 -14.49 -41.66 -102.20
CA ASN A 229 -13.97 -42.72 -103.07
C ASN A 229 -15.08 -43.62 -103.62
N ALA A 230 -16.09 -43.97 -102.80
CA ALA A 230 -17.25 -44.74 -103.23
C ALA A 230 -18.04 -43.98 -104.32
N ASN A 231 -18.40 -42.71 -104.07
CA ASN A 231 -19.12 -41.87 -105.02
C ASN A 231 -18.31 -41.67 -106.32
N LYS A 232 -16.98 -41.52 -106.22
CA LYS A 232 -16.09 -41.42 -107.38
C LYS A 232 -16.11 -42.71 -108.21
N GLN A 233 -16.10 -43.88 -107.58
CA GLN A 233 -16.17 -45.16 -108.27
C GLN A 233 -17.54 -45.37 -108.94
N GLU A 234 -18.63 -45.00 -108.27
CA GLU A 234 -19.99 -45.02 -108.82
C GLU A 234 -20.10 -44.15 -110.07
N VAL A 235 -19.63 -42.90 -110.01
CA VAL A 235 -19.60 -41.98 -111.16
C VAL A 235 -18.75 -42.55 -112.31
N LEU A 236 -17.59 -43.16 -112.03
CA LEU A 236 -16.78 -43.83 -113.05
C LEU A 236 -17.50 -45.02 -113.70
N ASN A 237 -18.22 -45.82 -112.91
CA ASN A 237 -19.00 -46.95 -113.41
C ASN A 237 -20.13 -46.47 -114.33
N ASN A 238 -20.88 -45.44 -113.92
CA ASN A 238 -21.97 -44.85 -114.70
C ASN A 238 -21.45 -44.27 -116.02
N ILE A 239 -20.35 -43.49 -116.00
CA ILE A 239 -19.69 -42.98 -117.22
C ILE A 239 -19.24 -44.11 -118.14
N THR A 240 -18.78 -45.24 -117.58
CA THR A 240 -18.34 -46.41 -118.37
C THR A 240 -19.52 -47.11 -119.03
N GLN A 241 -20.64 -47.28 -118.33
CA GLN A 241 -21.89 -47.84 -118.88
C GLN A 241 -22.47 -46.95 -119.98
N GLU A 242 -22.62 -45.64 -119.73
CA GLU A 242 -23.08 -44.66 -120.74
C GLU A 242 -22.18 -44.66 -121.99
N LYS A 243 -20.86 -44.76 -121.82
CA LYS A 243 -19.92 -44.87 -122.94
C LYS A 243 -20.11 -46.17 -123.73
N GLN A 244 -20.39 -47.31 -123.07
CA GLN A 244 -20.68 -48.58 -123.75
C GLN A 244 -22.02 -48.52 -124.50
N GLN A 245 -23.04 -47.91 -123.90
CA GLN A 245 -24.36 -47.69 -124.50
C GLN A 245 -24.24 -46.82 -125.76
N ALA A 246 -23.64 -45.63 -125.66
CA ALA A 246 -23.41 -44.74 -126.79
C ALA A 246 -22.55 -45.39 -127.90
N THR A 247 -21.56 -46.22 -127.53
CA THR A 247 -20.78 -46.98 -128.53
C THR A 247 -21.66 -47.98 -129.29
N SER A 248 -22.61 -48.63 -128.60
CA SER A 248 -23.53 -49.61 -129.19
C SER A 248 -24.54 -48.93 -130.12
N GLU A 249 -25.11 -47.81 -129.68
CA GLU A 249 -26.01 -46.96 -130.49
C GLU A 249 -25.32 -46.43 -131.76
N ILE A 250 -24.06 -45.99 -131.67
CA ILE A 250 -23.27 -45.57 -132.83
C ILE A 250 -23.04 -46.73 -133.81
N ILE A 251 -22.78 -47.94 -133.32
CA ILE A 251 -22.63 -49.14 -134.15
C ILE A 251 -23.96 -49.50 -134.85
N GLU A 252 -25.07 -49.46 -134.12
CA GLU A 252 -26.41 -49.74 -134.67
C GLU A 252 -26.84 -48.70 -135.71
N ALA A 253 -26.61 -47.41 -135.43
CA ALA A 253 -26.85 -46.32 -136.38
C ALA A 253 -25.99 -46.49 -137.65
N LYS A 254 -24.69 -46.84 -137.50
CA LYS A 254 -23.80 -47.11 -138.62
C LYS A 254 -24.27 -48.31 -139.45
N ASN A 255 -24.67 -49.40 -138.81
CA ASN A 255 -25.23 -50.57 -139.51
C ASN A 255 -26.53 -50.23 -140.25
N THR A 256 -27.41 -49.44 -139.63
CA THR A 256 -28.65 -48.94 -140.25
C THR A 256 -28.36 -48.07 -141.48
N ILE A 257 -27.35 -47.19 -141.43
CA ILE A 257 -26.92 -46.37 -142.57
C ILE A 257 -26.35 -47.26 -143.68
N ILE A 258 -25.50 -48.26 -143.34
CA ILE A 258 -24.95 -49.22 -144.31
C ILE A 258 -26.08 -49.99 -145.00
N ILE A 259 -27.04 -50.53 -144.25
CA ILE A 259 -28.20 -51.26 -144.80
C ILE A 259 -29.03 -50.35 -145.72
N LYS A 260 -29.38 -49.14 -145.29
CA LYS A 260 -30.10 -48.17 -146.14
C LYS A 260 -29.33 -47.81 -147.42
N THR A 261 -28.01 -47.68 -147.34
CA THR A 261 -27.14 -47.39 -148.49
C THR A 261 -27.05 -48.58 -149.46
N LEU A 262 -26.95 -49.81 -148.93
CA LEU A 262 -26.98 -51.03 -149.74
C LEU A 262 -28.33 -51.21 -150.44
N ILE A 263 -29.44 -50.92 -149.76
CA ILE A 263 -30.78 -50.90 -150.36
C ILE A 263 -30.84 -49.86 -151.50
N PHE A 264 -30.39 -48.63 -151.26
CA PHE A 264 -30.36 -47.58 -152.29
C PHE A 264 -29.50 -47.96 -153.51
N LEU A 265 -28.32 -48.57 -153.29
CA LEU A 265 -27.46 -49.07 -154.36
C LEU A 265 -28.07 -50.27 -155.11
N SER A 266 -28.85 -51.11 -154.44
CA SER A 266 -29.56 -52.24 -155.08
C SER A 266 -30.74 -51.76 -155.95
N LEU A 267 -31.43 -50.69 -155.53
CA LEU A 267 -32.51 -50.07 -156.30
C LEU A 267 -31.98 -49.31 -157.52
N ASN A 268 -30.82 -48.62 -157.40
CA ASN A 268 -30.15 -47.97 -158.54
C ASN A 268 -29.48 -48.94 -159.53
N LYS A 269 -29.50 -50.25 -159.29
CA LYS A 269 -29.12 -51.28 -160.28
C LYS A 269 -30.32 -51.88 -161.03
N ALA A 270 -31.54 -51.41 -160.74
CA ALA A 270 -32.78 -51.86 -161.38
C ALA A 270 -33.33 -50.85 -162.42
N CYS A 271 -32.52 -49.86 -162.81
CA CYS A 271 -32.74 -48.91 -163.90
C CYS A 271 -31.43 -48.77 -164.71
#